data_AF-A0A1D9Q2Y4-F1
#
_entry.id   AF-A0A1D9Q2Y4-F1
#
_cell.length_a   1.000
_cell.length_b   1.000
_cell.length_c   1.000
_cell.angle_alpha   90.00
_cell.angle_beta   90.00
_cell.angle_gamma   90.00
#
_symmetry.space_group_name_H-M   'P 1'
#
loop_
_entity.id
_entity.type
_entity.pdbx_description
1 polymer ?
#
loop_
_entity_poly.entity_id
_entity_poly.type
_entity_poly.pdbx_seq_one_letter_code
_entity_poly.pdbx_strand_id
1 'polypeptide(L)'
;MAGYYHCLPAVSHSLYLSLLRSESFKAHMFNDQEVLLGVATKLRHKELFHDCLSLISGRWHPNDQNFTIGIKDQRLAKYAVELHNLLGGKLAYTHQAILRDTFAPYSDDAWQELLANAAEDSQGCLIRYFRTIYDDAIEIQQNVLIDLLAPIIENNLHLLPRAIAGEGTFRYHLLCLDLNMDNFDVSIETLLGMSVVTYGG
;
A
#
# COMPACT_ATOMS: atom_id res chain seq x y z
N MET A 1 -1.40 4.41 30.41
CA MET A 1 -1.79 5.81 30.10
C MET A 1 -2.50 5.99 28.76
N ALA A 2 -2.21 5.21 27.70
CA ALA A 2 -2.85 5.38 26.38
C ALA A 2 -4.39 5.14 26.32
N GLY A 3 -4.96 4.35 27.25
CA GLY A 3 -6.41 4.13 27.30
C GLY A 3 -7.23 5.38 27.62
N TYR A 4 -6.62 6.40 28.23
CA TYR A 4 -7.28 7.69 28.51
C TYR A 4 -7.62 8.46 27.22
N TYR A 5 -6.82 8.29 26.16
CA TYR A 5 -7.00 8.97 24.87
C TYR A 5 -8.07 8.32 23.99
N HIS A 6 -8.46 7.06 24.25
CA HIS A 6 -9.62 6.45 23.58
C HIS A 6 -10.92 7.24 23.83
N CYS A 7 -10.96 8.00 24.94
CA CYS A 7 -12.17 8.62 25.47
C CYS A 7 -12.37 10.08 25.05
N LEU A 8 -11.43 10.71 24.32
CA LEU A 8 -11.46 12.15 24.03
C LEU A 8 -11.24 12.46 22.53
N PRO A 9 -12.32 12.54 21.73
CA PRO A 9 -12.28 12.86 20.30
C PRO A 9 -11.59 14.19 19.95
N ALA A 10 -11.62 15.17 20.85
CA ALA A 10 -10.98 16.47 20.64
C ALA A 10 -9.43 16.38 20.67
N VAL A 11 -8.88 15.40 21.38
CA VAL A 11 -7.42 15.23 21.52
C VAL A 11 -6.84 14.46 20.34
N SER A 12 -7.58 13.48 19.80
CA SER A 12 -7.17 12.79 18.57
C SER A 12 -7.12 13.73 17.35
N HIS A 13 -8.09 14.64 17.22
CA HIS A 13 -8.12 15.61 16.12
C HIS A 13 -7.02 16.70 16.20
N SER A 14 -6.65 17.13 17.40
CA SER A 14 -5.56 18.12 17.59
C SER A 14 -4.17 17.50 17.41
N LEU A 15 -4.00 16.23 17.77
CA LEU A 15 -2.80 15.45 17.45
C LEU A 15 -2.65 15.22 15.93
N TYR A 16 -3.75 14.95 15.22
CA TYR A 16 -3.74 14.76 13.76
C TYR A 16 -3.07 15.92 13.01
N LEU A 17 -3.52 17.16 13.24
CA LEU A 17 -3.00 18.34 12.54
C LEU A 17 -1.53 18.64 12.87
N SER A 18 -1.09 18.29 14.09
CA SER A 18 0.29 18.52 14.52
C SER A 18 1.24 17.43 14.03
N LEU A 19 0.79 16.17 13.96
CA LEU A 19 1.57 15.05 13.42
C LEU A 19 1.77 15.15 11.91
N LEU A 20 0.74 15.55 11.15
CA LEU A 20 0.82 15.75 9.69
C LEU A 20 1.81 16.84 9.26
N ARG A 21 2.02 17.84 10.10
CA ARG A 21 2.95 18.96 9.84
C ARG A 21 4.41 18.62 10.13
N SER A 22 4.67 17.50 10.81
CA SER A 22 6.00 17.13 11.23
C SER A 22 6.66 16.21 10.21
N GLU A 23 7.66 16.72 9.48
CA GLU A 23 8.47 15.90 8.57
C GLU A 23 9.26 14.82 9.30
N SER A 24 9.65 15.07 10.56
CA SER A 24 10.27 14.04 11.38
C SER A 24 9.31 12.90 11.69
N PHE A 25 8.02 13.18 11.93
CA PHE A 25 7.01 12.13 12.13
C PHE A 25 6.82 11.27 10.89
N LYS A 26 6.73 11.88 9.71
CA LYS A 26 6.64 11.16 8.42
C LYS A 26 7.83 10.22 8.19
N ALA A 27 9.04 10.64 8.57
CA ALA A 27 10.22 9.77 8.51
C ALA A 27 10.12 8.57 9.47
N HIS A 28 9.54 8.75 10.66
CA HIS A 28 9.33 7.65 11.62
C HIS A 28 8.20 6.71 11.20
N MET A 29 7.21 7.18 10.42
CA MET A 29 6.16 6.31 9.88
C MET A 29 6.71 5.10 9.13
N PHE A 30 7.83 5.27 8.45
CA PHE A 30 8.46 4.20 7.69
C PHE A 30 9.20 3.18 8.58
N ASN A 31 9.89 3.65 9.62
CA ASN A 31 10.73 2.79 10.45
C ASN A 31 9.95 2.10 11.58
N ASP A 32 8.91 2.76 12.09
CA ASP A 32 8.17 2.33 13.28
C ASP A 32 6.71 1.97 12.98
N GLN A 33 6.41 1.61 11.73
CA GLN A 33 5.06 1.32 11.23
C GLN A 33 4.24 0.38 12.13
N GLU A 34 4.84 -0.68 12.69
CA GLU A 34 4.14 -1.63 13.56
C GLU A 34 3.77 -1.04 14.92
N VAL A 35 4.66 -0.22 15.48
CA VAL A 35 4.40 0.50 16.74
C VAL A 35 3.32 1.54 16.52
N LEU A 36 3.41 2.28 15.41
CA LEU A 36 2.47 3.33 15.04
C LEU A 36 1.09 2.76 14.70
N LEU A 37 1.00 1.56 14.11
CA LEU A 37 -0.27 0.87 13.93
C LEU A 37 -0.98 0.65 15.27
N GLY A 38 -0.27 0.17 16.28
CA GLY A 38 -0.82 -0.01 17.63
C GLY A 38 -1.21 1.29 18.31
N VAL A 39 -0.52 2.40 18.01
CA VAL A 39 -0.90 3.75 18.47
C VAL A 39 -2.15 4.23 17.75
N ALA A 40 -2.22 4.05 16.43
CA ALA A 40 -3.36 4.43 15.60
C ALA A 40 -4.64 3.72 16.03
N THR A 41 -4.56 2.42 16.35
CA THR A 41 -5.68 1.65 16.91
C THR A 41 -6.19 2.25 18.21
N LYS A 42 -5.27 2.62 19.12
CA LYS A 42 -5.64 3.21 20.41
C LYS A 42 -6.24 4.60 20.26
N LEU A 43 -5.69 5.41 19.35
CA LEU A 43 -6.19 6.74 19.06
C LEU A 43 -7.47 6.74 18.20
N ARG A 44 -7.90 5.57 17.69
CA ARG A 44 -8.97 5.42 16.70
C ARG A 44 -8.76 6.32 15.49
N HIS A 45 -7.51 6.41 15.04
CA HIS A 45 -7.10 7.31 13.99
C HIS A 45 -7.13 6.58 12.65
N LYS A 46 -8.17 6.82 11.84
CA LYS A 46 -8.41 6.10 10.60
C LYS A 46 -7.29 6.24 9.58
N GLU A 47 -6.85 7.46 9.25
CA GLU A 47 -5.83 7.65 8.20
C GLU A 47 -4.46 7.11 8.62
N LEU A 48 -4.05 7.33 9.87
CA LEU A 48 -2.80 6.77 10.39
C LEU A 48 -2.85 5.24 10.43
N PHE A 49 -4.00 4.66 10.82
CA PHE A 49 -4.19 3.22 10.81
C PHE A 49 -4.07 2.66 9.39
N HIS A 50 -4.76 3.31 8.45
CA HIS A 50 -4.73 2.98 7.03
C HIS A 50 -3.29 2.97 6.51
N ASP A 51 -2.59 4.09 6.63
CA ASP A 51 -1.25 4.23 6.07
C ASP A 51 -0.23 3.30 6.72
N CYS A 52 -0.27 3.11 8.04
CA CYS A 52 0.64 2.15 8.69
C CYS A 52 0.39 0.72 8.18
N LEU A 53 -0.87 0.35 8.04
CA LEU A 53 -1.22 -1.00 7.57
C LEU A 53 -0.86 -1.19 6.10
N SER A 54 -1.09 -0.18 5.26
CA SER A 54 -0.68 -0.17 3.86
C SER A 54 0.83 -0.28 3.69
N LEU A 55 1.62 0.42 4.51
CA LEU A 55 3.08 0.31 4.49
C LEU A 55 3.56 -1.07 4.94
N ILE A 56 2.95 -1.65 5.98
CA ILE A 56 3.32 -2.99 6.46
C ILE A 56 2.99 -4.04 5.40
N SER A 57 1.74 -4.10 4.95
CA SER A 57 1.26 -5.12 4.00
C SER A 57 1.80 -4.92 2.59
N GLY A 58 2.13 -3.68 2.22
CA GLY A 58 2.66 -3.31 0.92
C GLY A 58 4.15 -3.57 0.73
N ARG A 59 4.87 -4.08 1.73
CA ARG A 59 6.32 -4.31 1.64
C ARG A 59 6.66 -5.58 0.85
N TRP A 60 7.42 -5.44 -0.23
CA TRP A 60 7.94 -6.51 -1.09
C TRP A 60 9.44 -6.30 -1.36
N HIS A 61 10.26 -6.51 -0.33
CA HIS A 61 11.72 -6.40 -0.49
C HIS A 61 12.26 -7.66 -1.20
N PRO A 62 13.16 -7.54 -2.19
CA PRO A 62 13.64 -8.69 -2.97
C PRO A 62 14.38 -9.76 -2.14
N ASN A 63 14.97 -9.35 -1.01
CA ASN A 63 15.66 -10.26 -0.10
C ASN A 63 14.75 -10.91 0.96
N ASP A 64 13.47 -10.49 1.05
CA ASP A 64 12.54 -11.07 2.02
C ASP A 64 12.04 -12.41 1.46
N GLN A 65 12.41 -13.52 2.10
CA GLN A 65 11.95 -14.86 1.69
C GLN A 65 10.49 -15.11 2.08
N ASN A 66 10.04 -14.50 3.17
CA ASN A 66 8.70 -14.62 3.71
C ASN A 66 8.23 -13.27 4.22
N PHE A 67 6.93 -13.01 4.15
CA PHE A 67 6.32 -11.86 4.80
C PHE A 67 6.34 -12.04 6.32
N THR A 68 7.23 -11.30 6.98
CA THR A 68 7.38 -11.32 8.45
C THR A 68 6.85 -10.03 9.06
N ILE A 69 6.04 -10.17 10.11
CA ILE A 69 5.47 -9.06 10.87
C ILE A 69 5.74 -9.22 12.36
N GLY A 70 6.11 -8.13 13.04
CA GLY A 70 6.32 -8.03 14.49
C GLY A 70 5.09 -7.53 15.25
N ILE A 71 3.91 -7.50 14.61
CA ILE A 71 2.64 -7.09 15.23
C ILE A 71 2.25 -8.07 16.34
N LYS A 72 2.15 -7.58 17.58
CA LYS A 72 1.76 -8.39 18.75
C LYS A 72 0.27 -8.75 18.80
N ASP A 73 -0.58 -7.88 18.27
CA ASP A 73 -2.02 -8.14 18.20
C ASP A 73 -2.32 -9.14 17.09
N GLN A 74 -2.77 -10.34 17.47
CA GLN A 74 -2.99 -11.44 16.52
C GLN A 74 -4.08 -11.12 15.47
N ARG A 75 -5.08 -10.28 15.81
CA ARG A 75 -6.12 -9.90 14.85
C ARG A 75 -5.55 -8.97 13.79
N LEU A 76 -4.80 -7.96 14.20
CA LEU A 76 -4.13 -7.04 13.28
C LEU A 76 -3.06 -7.76 12.44
N ALA A 77 -2.32 -8.69 13.04
CA ALA A 77 -1.34 -9.49 12.34
C ALA A 77 -1.98 -10.34 11.24
N LYS A 78 -3.08 -11.05 11.56
CA LYS A 78 -3.84 -11.83 10.58
C LYS A 78 -4.33 -10.95 9.43
N TYR A 79 -4.88 -9.78 9.75
CA TYR A 79 -5.39 -8.85 8.76
C TYR A 79 -4.28 -8.29 7.85
N ALA A 80 -3.12 -7.94 8.40
CA ALA A 80 -1.96 -7.50 7.61
C ALA A 80 -1.49 -8.58 6.62
N VAL A 81 -1.51 -9.86 7.01
CA VAL A 81 -1.18 -10.99 6.13
C VAL A 81 -2.21 -11.16 5.02
N GLU A 82 -3.51 -11.06 5.34
CA GLU A 82 -4.58 -11.14 4.33
C GLU A 82 -4.43 -10.03 3.27
N LEU A 83 -4.11 -8.82 3.70
CA LEU A 83 -3.86 -7.69 2.79
C LEU A 83 -2.61 -7.89 1.94
N HIS A 84 -1.52 -8.40 2.54
CA HIS A 84 -0.31 -8.72 1.79
C HIS A 84 -0.59 -9.78 0.71
N ASN A 85 -1.35 -10.82 1.04
CA ASN A 85 -1.75 -11.86 0.08
C ASN A 85 -2.66 -11.31 -1.03
N LEU A 86 -3.59 -10.41 -0.70
CA LEU A 86 -4.44 -9.75 -1.69
C LEU A 86 -3.60 -8.93 -2.68
N LEU A 87 -2.61 -8.17 -2.19
CA LEU A 87 -1.66 -7.45 -3.05
C LEU A 87 -0.85 -8.42 -3.91
N GLY A 88 -0.41 -9.55 -3.35
CA GLY A 88 0.27 -10.60 -4.10
C GLY A 88 -0.58 -11.16 -5.24
N GLY A 89 -1.89 -11.36 -4.99
CA GLY A 89 -2.85 -11.75 -6.02
C GLY A 89 -2.98 -10.70 -7.13
N LYS A 90 -3.08 -9.42 -6.77
CA LYS A 90 -3.10 -8.31 -7.75
C LYS A 90 -1.81 -8.30 -8.59
N LEU A 91 -0.64 -8.40 -7.96
CA LEU A 91 0.63 -8.43 -8.67
C LEU A 91 0.74 -9.62 -9.64
N ALA A 92 0.37 -10.81 -9.19
CA ALA A 92 0.41 -12.01 -10.02
C ALA A 92 -0.53 -11.89 -11.23
N TYR A 93 -1.74 -11.36 -11.02
CA TYR A 93 -2.69 -11.09 -12.09
C TYR A 93 -2.15 -10.07 -13.09
N THR A 94 -1.63 -8.93 -12.62
CA THR A 94 -1.07 -7.90 -13.48
C THR A 94 0.12 -8.44 -14.27
N HIS A 95 1.02 -9.20 -13.64
CA HIS A 95 2.14 -9.83 -14.33
C HIS A 95 1.67 -10.79 -15.42
N GLN A 96 0.68 -11.64 -15.12
CA GLN A 96 0.11 -12.58 -16.08
C GLN A 96 -0.53 -11.86 -17.28
N ALA A 97 -1.24 -10.75 -17.03
CA ALA A 97 -1.85 -9.95 -18.07
C ALA A 97 -0.81 -9.33 -19.01
N ILE A 98 0.28 -8.76 -18.46
CA ILE A 98 1.41 -8.27 -19.26
C ILE A 98 1.95 -9.39 -20.14
N LEU A 99 2.27 -10.56 -19.56
CA LEU A 99 2.82 -11.67 -20.34
C LEU A 99 1.85 -12.14 -21.45
N ARG A 100 0.56 -12.26 -21.16
CA ARG A 100 -0.43 -12.67 -22.17
C ARG A 100 -0.48 -11.68 -23.34
N ASP A 101 -0.47 -10.39 -23.04
CA ASP A 101 -0.66 -9.35 -24.04
C ASP A 101 0.66 -9.08 -24.82
N THR A 102 1.82 -9.26 -24.19
CA THR A 102 3.15 -9.16 -24.83
C THR A 102 3.55 -10.41 -25.63
N PHE A 103 3.05 -11.60 -25.30
CA PHE A 103 3.37 -12.83 -26.06
C PHE A 103 2.25 -13.27 -27.02
N ALA A 104 1.24 -12.43 -27.23
CA ALA A 104 0.29 -12.63 -28.32
C ALA A 104 1.04 -12.64 -29.68
N PRO A 105 0.62 -13.45 -30.67
CA PRO A 105 1.35 -13.71 -31.92
C PRO A 105 1.53 -12.50 -32.87
N TYR A 106 1.21 -11.29 -32.39
CA TYR A 106 1.33 -10.02 -33.10
C TYR A 106 2.06 -8.95 -32.28
N SER A 107 2.81 -9.32 -31.23
CA SER A 107 3.48 -8.32 -30.41
C SER A 107 4.64 -7.66 -31.15
N ASP A 108 4.58 -6.33 -31.15
CA ASP A 108 5.60 -5.42 -31.66
C ASP A 108 6.94 -5.63 -30.92
N ASP A 109 8.07 -5.60 -31.64
CA ASP A 109 9.41 -5.77 -31.07
C ASP A 109 9.70 -4.74 -29.95
N ALA A 110 9.06 -3.57 -30.06
CA ALA A 110 9.09 -2.50 -29.06
C ALA A 110 8.62 -2.96 -27.66
N TRP A 111 7.67 -3.90 -27.57
CA TRP A 111 7.18 -4.40 -26.29
C TRP A 111 8.22 -5.26 -25.57
N GLN A 112 8.94 -6.09 -26.30
CA GLN A 112 9.95 -6.96 -25.73
C GLN A 112 11.13 -6.14 -25.22
N GLU A 113 11.52 -5.11 -25.97
CA GLU A 113 12.57 -4.18 -25.57
C GLU A 113 12.20 -3.40 -24.30
N LEU A 114 10.97 -2.87 -24.21
CA LEU A 114 10.48 -2.17 -23.02
C LEU A 114 10.52 -3.08 -21.78
N LEU A 115 10.01 -4.31 -21.87
CA LEU A 115 10.05 -5.24 -20.74
C LEU A 115 11.48 -5.65 -20.35
N ALA A 116 12.37 -5.82 -21.34
CA ALA A 116 13.76 -6.17 -21.09
C ALA A 116 14.50 -5.04 -20.35
N ASN A 117 14.32 -3.79 -20.79
CA ASN A 117 14.91 -2.62 -20.15
C ASN A 117 14.39 -2.47 -18.71
N ALA A 118 13.08 -2.59 -18.51
CA ALA A 118 12.49 -2.53 -17.18
C ALA A 118 13.01 -3.64 -16.26
N ALA A 119 13.24 -4.85 -16.78
CA ALA A 119 13.80 -5.95 -16.00
C ALA A 119 15.22 -5.63 -15.52
N GLU A 120 16.07 -5.05 -16.38
CA GLU A 120 17.43 -4.64 -16.05
C GLU A 120 17.43 -3.51 -15.00
N ASP A 121 16.65 -2.45 -15.22
CA ASP A 121 16.61 -1.27 -14.36
C ASP A 121 16.01 -1.54 -12.97
N SER A 122 15.12 -2.53 -12.89
CA SER A 122 14.45 -2.92 -11.65
C SER A 122 15.41 -3.54 -10.63
N GLN A 123 16.56 -4.08 -11.07
CA GLN A 123 17.53 -4.78 -10.22
C GLN A 123 16.89 -5.90 -9.38
N GLY A 124 15.93 -6.63 -9.95
CA GLY A 124 15.20 -7.71 -9.28
C GLY A 124 14.12 -7.24 -8.29
N CYS A 125 13.83 -5.94 -8.23
CA CYS A 125 12.72 -5.43 -7.44
C CYS A 125 11.43 -5.38 -8.28
N LEU A 126 10.47 -6.24 -7.92
CA LEU A 126 9.21 -6.38 -8.66
C LEU A 126 8.40 -5.06 -8.76
N ILE A 127 8.38 -4.26 -7.69
CA ILE A 127 7.64 -3.00 -7.70
C ILE A 127 8.30 -1.98 -8.63
N ARG A 128 9.65 -1.91 -8.60
CA ARG A 128 10.41 -1.07 -9.54
C ARG A 128 10.21 -1.51 -10.98
N TYR A 129 10.13 -2.82 -11.23
CA TYR A 129 9.85 -3.36 -12.55
C TYR A 129 8.51 -2.83 -13.09
N PHE A 130 7.43 -2.99 -12.34
CA PHE A 130 6.12 -2.49 -12.76
C PHE A 130 6.07 -0.97 -12.89
N ARG A 131 6.76 -0.25 -12.00
CA ARG A 131 6.86 1.21 -12.05
C ARG A 131 7.58 1.68 -13.31
N THR A 132 8.70 1.05 -13.65
CA THR A 132 9.49 1.42 -14.84
C THR A 132 8.66 1.21 -16.11
N ILE A 133 7.96 0.08 -16.22
CA ILE A 133 7.03 -0.17 -17.34
C ILE A 133 5.94 0.89 -17.40
N TYR A 134 5.39 1.27 -16.26
CA TYR A 134 4.33 2.28 -16.19
C TYR A 134 4.82 3.66 -16.65
N ASP A 135 5.98 4.09 -16.16
CA ASP A 135 6.55 5.39 -16.51
C ASP A 135 6.91 5.44 -18.00
N ASP A 136 7.54 4.39 -18.55
CA ASP A 136 7.81 4.27 -19.97
C ASP A 136 6.51 4.29 -20.79
N ALA A 137 5.49 3.54 -20.36
CA ALA A 137 4.18 3.50 -21.03
C ALA A 137 3.51 4.87 -21.07
N ILE A 138 3.69 5.73 -20.06
CA ILE A 138 3.23 7.12 -20.10
C ILE A 138 3.97 7.90 -21.18
N GLU A 139 5.29 7.80 -21.24
CA GLU A 139 6.11 8.54 -22.21
C GLU A 139 5.71 8.21 -23.65
N ILE A 140 5.43 6.94 -23.93
CA ILE A 140 4.98 6.47 -25.24
C ILE A 140 3.45 6.41 -25.42
N GLN A 141 2.68 6.94 -24.47
CA GLN A 141 1.21 7.04 -24.50
C GLN A 141 0.47 5.71 -24.72
N GLN A 142 0.97 4.63 -24.11
CA GLN A 142 0.39 3.29 -24.21
C GLN A 142 -0.70 3.06 -23.17
N ASN A 143 -1.91 3.52 -23.48
CA ASN A 143 -3.05 3.48 -22.55
C ASN A 143 -3.38 2.08 -22.01
N VAL A 144 -3.18 1.01 -22.78
CA VAL A 144 -3.46 -0.36 -22.32
C VAL A 144 -2.59 -0.74 -21.12
N LEU A 145 -1.29 -0.43 -21.16
CA LEU A 145 -0.39 -0.70 -20.04
C LEU A 145 -0.64 0.25 -18.88
N ILE A 146 -0.91 1.53 -19.17
CA ILE A 146 -1.24 2.52 -18.16
C ILE A 146 -2.45 2.04 -17.35
N ASP A 147 -3.53 1.63 -18.03
CA ASP A 147 -4.76 1.16 -17.39
C ASP A 147 -4.53 -0.15 -16.60
N LEU A 148 -3.66 -1.02 -17.10
CA LEU A 148 -3.33 -2.29 -16.45
C LEU A 148 -2.47 -2.12 -15.19
N LEU A 149 -1.54 -1.17 -15.19
CA LEU A 149 -0.55 -0.95 -14.13
C LEU A 149 -0.97 0.10 -13.11
N ALA A 150 -1.79 1.08 -13.49
CA ALA A 150 -2.27 2.12 -12.58
C ALA A 150 -2.82 1.55 -11.25
N PRO A 151 -3.65 0.48 -11.24
CA PRO A 151 -4.20 -0.06 -9.99
C PRO A 151 -3.18 -0.65 -9.01
N ILE A 152 -1.94 -0.91 -9.44
CA ILE A 152 -0.86 -1.40 -8.56
C ILE A 152 0.19 -0.34 -8.22
N ILE A 153 0.31 0.71 -9.04
CA ILE A 153 1.27 1.81 -8.83
C ILE A 153 0.64 3.02 -8.12
N GLU A 154 -0.70 3.10 -8.09
CA GLU A 154 -1.42 4.18 -7.41
C GLU A 154 -1.07 4.30 -5.92
N ASN A 155 -1.05 5.54 -5.43
CA ASN A 155 -0.80 5.86 -4.04
C ASN A 155 -2.11 6.17 -3.31
N ASN A 156 -2.50 5.28 -2.41
CA ASN A 156 -3.66 5.45 -1.54
C ASN A 156 -3.28 5.89 -0.11
N LEU A 157 -2.03 6.32 0.13
CA LEU A 157 -1.65 6.87 1.43
C LEU A 157 -2.22 8.27 1.65
N HIS A 158 -2.90 8.46 2.79
CA HIS A 158 -3.55 9.71 3.14
C HIS A 158 -2.57 10.75 3.71
N LEU A 159 -1.65 10.32 4.57
CA LEU A 159 -0.68 11.17 5.26
C LEU A 159 0.56 11.43 4.41
N LEU A 160 0.78 10.61 3.37
CA LEU A 160 1.91 10.69 2.44
C LEU A 160 1.41 10.72 0.98
N PRO A 161 0.64 11.74 0.58
CA PRO A 161 -0.01 11.78 -0.75
C PRO A 161 0.98 11.93 -1.91
N ARG A 162 2.22 12.33 -1.62
CA ARG A 162 3.30 12.46 -2.61
C ARG A 162 4.21 11.23 -2.67
N ALA A 163 3.91 10.17 -1.92
CA ALA A 163 4.66 8.93 -2.01
C ALA A 163 4.43 8.27 -3.37
N ILE A 164 5.48 7.61 -3.86
CA ILE A 164 5.47 6.98 -5.18
C ILE A 164 5.95 5.54 -5.00
N ALA A 165 5.10 4.58 -5.34
CA ALA A 165 5.45 3.16 -5.28
C ALA A 165 6.63 2.86 -6.20
N GLY A 166 7.67 2.19 -5.70
CA GLY A 166 8.87 1.87 -6.48
C GLY A 166 9.94 2.96 -6.50
N GLU A 167 9.74 4.11 -5.85
CA GLU A 167 10.74 5.20 -5.82
C GLU A 167 11.23 5.56 -4.41
N GLY A 168 12.47 6.01 -4.32
CA GLY A 168 13.07 6.55 -3.10
C GLY A 168 12.94 5.61 -1.90
N THR A 169 12.34 6.10 -0.82
CA THR A 169 12.07 5.31 0.40
C THR A 169 11.02 4.21 0.18
N PHE A 170 10.13 4.38 -0.80
CA PHE A 170 9.05 3.43 -1.14
C PHE A 170 9.44 2.49 -2.28
N ARG A 171 10.74 2.37 -2.58
CA ARG A 171 11.26 1.47 -3.64
C ARG A 171 10.82 0.01 -3.54
N TYR A 172 10.44 -0.43 -2.34
CA TYR A 172 9.97 -1.78 -2.07
C TYR A 172 8.52 -1.82 -1.55
N HIS A 173 7.75 -0.76 -1.76
CA HIS A 173 6.39 -0.65 -1.23
C HIS A 173 5.36 -0.43 -2.32
N LEU A 174 4.33 -1.28 -2.33
CA LEU A 174 3.07 -1.00 -2.99
C LEU A 174 2.23 -0.11 -2.10
N LEU A 175 1.60 0.90 -2.70
CA LEU A 175 0.83 1.91 -2.00
C LEU A 175 -0.66 1.90 -2.39
N CYS A 176 -1.07 0.96 -3.25
CA CYS A 176 -2.38 0.91 -3.87
C CYS A 176 -3.46 0.22 -3.02
N LEU A 177 -3.17 -0.04 -1.75
CA LEU A 177 -4.12 -0.67 -0.84
C LEU A 177 -5.19 0.35 -0.48
N ASP A 178 -6.43 0.09 -0.91
CA ASP A 178 -7.60 0.85 -0.47
C ASP A 178 -8.39 -0.02 0.53
N LEU A 179 -8.34 0.39 1.79
CA LEU A 179 -9.03 -0.31 2.90
C LEU A 179 -10.49 0.15 3.07
N ASN A 180 -10.97 1.11 2.28
CA ASN A 180 -12.36 1.59 2.34
C ASN A 180 -13.32 0.73 1.50
N MET A 181 -12.79 -0.19 0.70
CA MET A 181 -13.59 -1.08 -0.15
C MET A 181 -14.16 -2.24 0.69
N ASP A 182 -15.40 -2.62 0.40
CA ASP A 182 -16.18 -3.76 0.98
C ASP A 182 -15.53 -5.16 0.76
N ASN A 183 -14.23 -5.21 0.51
CA ASN A 183 -13.46 -6.41 0.18
C ASN A 183 -13.19 -7.32 1.40
N PHE A 184 -13.68 -6.97 2.60
CA PHE A 184 -13.39 -7.70 3.83
C PHE A 184 -14.62 -7.86 4.72
N ASP A 185 -14.69 -9.03 5.38
CA ASP A 185 -15.70 -9.36 6.39
C ASP A 185 -15.66 -8.42 7.62
N VAL A 186 -14.58 -7.65 7.79
CA VAL A 186 -14.35 -6.77 8.94
C VAL A 186 -13.94 -5.38 8.44
N SER A 187 -14.79 -4.38 8.69
CA SER A 187 -14.49 -2.99 8.35
C SER A 187 -13.40 -2.39 9.26
N ILE A 188 -12.73 -1.32 8.80
CA ILE A 188 -11.78 -0.56 9.61
C ILE A 188 -12.44 -0.09 10.92
N GLU A 189 -13.70 0.34 10.87
CA GLU A 189 -14.48 0.74 12.05
C GLU A 189 -14.56 -0.39 13.07
N THR A 190 -14.76 -1.62 12.60
CA THR A 190 -14.83 -2.80 13.46
C THR A 190 -13.46 -3.10 14.09
N LEU A 191 -12.37 -2.96 13.32
CA LEU A 191 -11.00 -3.13 13.83
C LEU A 191 -10.60 -2.05 14.83
N LEU A 192 -11.10 -0.82 14.67
CA LEU A 192 -10.88 0.29 15.60
C LEU A 192 -11.85 0.28 16.79
N GLY A 193 -12.80 -0.66 16.84
CA GLY A 193 -13.84 -0.72 17.87
C GLY A 193 -14.74 0.52 17.87
N MET A 194 -15.01 1.08 16.69
CA MET A 194 -15.98 2.15 16.45
C MET A 194 -17.34 1.51 16.18
N SER A 195 -18.39 1.93 16.89
CA SER A 195 -19.74 1.41 16.65
C SER A 195 -20.20 1.81 15.24
N VAL A 196 -20.55 0.83 14.41
CA VAL A 196 -21.33 1.06 13.19
C VAL A 196 -22.74 1.44 13.65
N VAL A 197 -23.02 2.74 13.73
CA VAL A 197 -24.40 3.20 13.89
C VAL A 197 -25.07 2.99 12.54
N THR A 198 -25.70 1.83 12.36
CA THR A 198 -26.65 1.63 11.28
C THR A 198 -27.83 2.57 11.55
N TYR A 199 -27.87 3.71 10.85
CA TYR A 199 -29.10 4.49 10.76
C TYR A 199 -30.06 3.69 9.88
N GLY A 200 -30.87 2.85 10.51
CA GLY A 200 -32.08 2.31 9.91
C GLY A 200 -33.11 3.44 9.78
N GLY A 201 -33.56 3.69 8.55
CA GLY A 201 -34.70 4.51 8.20
C GLY A 201 -35.37 3.91 6.98
#